data_AF-A0A964I7Y6-F1
#
_entry.id   AF-A0A964I7Y6-F1
#
_cell.length_a   1.000
_cell.length_b   1.000
_cell.length_c   1.000
_cell.angle_alpha   90.00
_cell.angle_beta   90.00
_cell.angle_gamma   90.00
#
_symmetry.space_group_name_H-M   'P 1'
#
loop_
_entity.id
_entity.type
_entity.pdbx_description
1 polymer ?
#
loop_
_entity_poly.entity_id
_entity_poly.type
_entity_poly.pdbx_seq_one_letter_code
_entity_poly.pdbx_strand_id
1 'polypeptide(L)'
;ESSAALGFGFRCGFLGLLHMEIVRERLEREHKLNLISTAPNVVYNVTMDDGREVRVTNPSEFPSGKVAVVREPIVKSTILAPSEFIGTIMQLCQERRGALLGMDYISEDRVEIRYELPLAEIVFDFFDQLKSRTRGYASLDYEEKGDAEGNLVKVDILLQGEAVDAFSAIVHRDKAYAYGVMMTGKLRQLIPRQQFEVPIQAAIGSRIIARESISAIRKDVLAKCYGGDISRKRKLLEKQKEGKKRMKMVGRVEVPQEAFVAALATDADIEKVKAARKL
;
A
#
# COMPACT_ATOMS: atom_id res chain seq x y z
N GLU A 1 2.62 -18.34 6.92
CA GLU A 1 1.35 -17.62 6.73
C GLU A 1 0.70 -18.02 5.43
N SER A 2 -0.63 -17.92 5.34
CA SER A 2 -1.38 -18.17 4.11
C SER A 2 -2.04 -16.86 3.67
N SER A 3 -1.77 -16.43 2.45
CA SER A 3 -2.46 -15.31 1.81
C SER A 3 -3.38 -15.85 0.72
N ALA A 4 -4.63 -15.37 0.69
CA ALA A 4 -5.62 -15.83 -0.29
C ALA A 4 -5.17 -15.57 -1.75
N ALA A 5 -4.33 -14.56 -1.98
CA ALA A 5 -3.89 -14.17 -3.33
C ALA A 5 -2.54 -14.77 -3.75
N LEU A 6 -1.63 -15.01 -2.79
CA LEU A 6 -0.24 -15.41 -3.06
C LEU A 6 0.06 -16.85 -2.61
N GLY A 7 -0.89 -17.51 -1.94
CA GLY A 7 -0.72 -18.85 -1.40
C GLY A 7 0.09 -18.87 -0.11
N PHE A 8 0.87 -19.92 0.09
CA PHE A 8 1.68 -20.11 1.29
C PHE A 8 2.94 -19.24 1.25
N GLY A 9 3.23 -18.56 2.35
CA GLY A 9 4.42 -17.74 2.54
C GLY A 9 5.02 -17.90 3.93
N PHE A 10 6.20 -17.34 4.11
CA PHE A 10 6.91 -17.30 5.40
C PHE A 10 6.98 -15.87 5.91
N ARG A 11 6.78 -15.69 7.23
CA ARG A 11 7.03 -14.41 7.89
C ARG A 11 8.46 -14.44 8.42
N CYS A 12 9.32 -13.61 7.85
CA CYS A 12 10.72 -13.52 8.22
C CYS A 12 11.01 -12.15 8.83
N GLY A 13 11.66 -12.12 9.99
CA GLY A 13 12.18 -10.90 10.59
C GLY A 13 13.58 -10.61 10.04
N PHE A 14 13.84 -9.35 9.69
CA PHE A 14 15.15 -8.90 9.21
C PHE A 14 15.68 -7.80 10.13
N LEU A 15 17.00 -7.72 10.21
CA LEU A 15 17.71 -6.68 11.00
C LEU A 15 17.65 -5.30 10.34
N GLY A 16 17.23 -5.23 9.08
CA GLY A 16 17.08 -4.00 8.31
C GLY A 16 16.78 -4.31 6.84
N LEU A 17 16.54 -3.27 6.05
CA LEU A 17 16.23 -3.38 4.62
C LEU A 17 17.35 -4.05 3.82
N LEU A 18 18.62 -3.69 4.08
CA LEU A 18 19.76 -4.33 3.42
C LEU A 18 19.83 -5.85 3.72
N HIS A 19 19.56 -6.25 4.97
CA HIS A 19 19.55 -7.66 5.32
C HIS A 19 18.44 -8.40 4.56
N MET A 20 17.26 -7.80 4.44
CA MET A 20 16.18 -8.36 3.62
C MET A 20 16.58 -8.48 2.14
N GLU A 21 17.19 -7.45 1.56
CA GLU A 21 17.63 -7.45 0.15
C GLU A 21 18.68 -8.53 -0.11
N ILE A 22 19.69 -8.65 0.74
CA ILE A 22 20.73 -9.67 0.61
C ILE A 22 20.11 -11.07 0.70
N VAL A 23 19.24 -11.32 1.67
CA VAL A 23 18.60 -12.64 1.82
C VAL A 23 17.72 -12.95 0.61
N ARG A 24 16.96 -11.97 0.11
CA ARG A 24 16.14 -12.14 -1.11
C ARG A 24 17.01 -12.46 -2.32
N GLU A 25 18.04 -11.66 -2.58
CA GLU A 25 18.94 -11.82 -3.74
C GLU A 25 19.68 -13.15 -3.69
N ARG A 26 20.09 -13.60 -2.49
CA ARG A 26 20.69 -14.93 -2.31
C ARG A 26 19.70 -16.05 -2.62
N LEU A 27 18.46 -15.99 -2.12
CA LEU A 27 17.46 -17.00 -2.42
C LEU A 27 17.09 -17.04 -3.91
N GLU A 28 17.02 -15.89 -4.58
CA GLU A 28 16.79 -15.81 -6.03
C GLU A 28 17.95 -16.38 -6.84
N ARG A 29 19.20 -16.00 -6.50
CA ARG A 29 20.39 -16.42 -7.27
C ARG A 29 20.83 -17.85 -6.97
N GLU A 30 20.94 -18.21 -5.70
CA GLU A 30 21.48 -19.52 -5.27
C GLU A 30 20.44 -20.62 -5.44
N HIS A 31 19.17 -20.35 -5.13
CA HIS A 31 18.11 -21.35 -5.13
C HIS A 31 17.12 -21.23 -6.31
N LYS A 32 17.29 -20.24 -7.20
CA LYS A 32 16.41 -20.00 -8.36
C LYS A 32 14.93 -19.90 -7.99
N LEU A 33 14.65 -19.35 -6.81
CA LEU A 33 13.29 -19.15 -6.32
C LEU A 33 12.80 -17.77 -6.75
N ASN A 34 11.67 -17.70 -7.46
CA ASN A 34 11.00 -16.43 -7.71
C ASN A 34 10.19 -16.06 -6.47
N LEU A 35 10.72 -15.13 -5.67
CA LEU A 35 10.11 -14.73 -4.40
C LEU A 35 9.34 -13.42 -4.56
N ILE A 36 8.23 -13.32 -3.83
CA ILE A 36 7.45 -12.09 -3.72
C ILE A 36 7.53 -11.65 -2.27
N SER A 37 8.04 -10.45 -2.02
CA SER A 37 7.97 -9.84 -0.70
C SER A 37 6.77 -8.92 -0.63
N THR A 38 5.96 -9.11 0.41
CA THR A 38 4.84 -8.23 0.72
C THR A 38 5.27 -7.11 1.64
N ALA A 39 4.48 -6.05 1.70
CA ALA A 39 4.65 -5.02 2.71
C ALA A 39 4.61 -5.65 4.11
N PRO A 40 5.49 -5.23 5.03
CA PRO A 40 5.49 -5.74 6.39
C PRO A 40 4.20 -5.30 7.09
N ASN A 41 3.54 -6.25 7.77
CA ASN A 41 2.35 -5.99 8.55
C ASN A 41 2.66 -6.14 10.04
N VAL A 42 2.11 -5.24 10.85
CA VAL A 42 2.08 -5.39 12.30
C VAL A 42 0.81 -6.10 12.72
N VAL A 43 0.83 -6.64 13.94
CA VAL A 43 -0.33 -7.28 14.52
C VAL A 43 -1.16 -6.24 15.26
N TYR A 44 -2.46 -6.20 15.01
CA TYR A 44 -3.39 -5.28 15.67
C TYR A 44 -4.29 -6.06 16.62
N ASN A 45 -4.61 -5.45 17.75
CA ASN A 45 -5.58 -5.99 18.71
C ASN A 45 -6.89 -5.20 18.56
N VAL A 46 -7.92 -5.84 18.03
CA VAL A 46 -9.21 -5.21 17.72
C VAL A 46 -10.24 -5.63 18.75
N THR A 47 -10.84 -4.68 19.45
CA THR A 47 -11.94 -4.92 20.38
C THR A 47 -13.27 -4.58 19.71
N MET A 48 -14.16 -5.57 19.63
CA MET A 48 -15.52 -5.42 19.13
C MET A 48 -16.43 -4.68 20.10
N ASP A 49 -17.53 -4.11 19.59
CA ASP A 49 -18.63 -3.60 20.42
C ASP A 49 -19.18 -4.68 21.37
N ASP A 50 -19.14 -5.95 20.95
CA ASP A 50 -19.55 -7.11 21.77
C ASP A 50 -18.53 -7.51 22.87
N GLY A 51 -17.43 -6.75 23.01
CA GLY A 51 -16.36 -7.02 23.98
C GLY A 51 -15.40 -8.15 23.58
N ARG A 52 -15.54 -8.71 22.37
CA ARG A 52 -14.60 -9.73 21.85
C ARG A 52 -13.32 -9.08 21.36
N GLU A 53 -12.18 -9.57 21.83
CA GLU A 53 -10.87 -9.21 21.32
C GLU A 53 -10.45 -10.15 20.18
N VAL A 54 -10.11 -9.57 19.03
CA VAL A 54 -9.64 -10.27 17.84
C VAL A 54 -8.25 -9.78 17.52
N ARG A 55 -7.29 -10.70 17.54
CA ARG A 55 -5.92 -10.43 17.09
C ARG A 55 -5.86 -10.53 15.57
N VAL A 56 -5.73 -9.39 14.91
CA VAL A 56 -5.72 -9.28 13.45
C VAL A 56 -4.28 -9.27 12.97
N THR A 57 -3.90 -10.31 12.23
CA THR A 57 -2.55 -10.42 11.65
C THR A 57 -2.50 -9.98 10.20
N ASN A 58 -3.62 -10.10 9.50
CA ASN A 58 -3.78 -9.75 8.11
C ASN A 58 -4.98 -8.80 7.94
N PRO A 59 -4.89 -7.73 7.13
CA PRO A 59 -6.03 -6.86 6.81
C PRO A 59 -7.31 -7.60 6.40
N SER A 60 -7.23 -8.77 5.77
CA SER A 60 -8.41 -9.59 5.43
C SER A 60 -9.18 -10.10 6.65
N GLU A 61 -8.48 -10.44 7.73
CA GLU A 61 -9.06 -10.91 9.00
C GLU A 61 -9.68 -9.76 9.80
N PHE A 62 -9.47 -8.52 9.36
CA PHE A 62 -10.07 -7.36 9.99
C PHE A 62 -11.59 -7.49 9.89
N PRO A 63 -12.27 -7.51 11.04
CA PRO A 63 -13.62 -7.99 11.07
C PRO A 63 -14.61 -6.94 10.56
N SER A 64 -15.60 -7.39 9.79
CA SER A 64 -16.62 -6.56 9.15
C SER A 64 -17.74 -6.23 10.14
N GLY A 65 -17.50 -5.25 11.01
CA GLY A 65 -18.46 -4.81 12.02
C GLY A 65 -18.16 -3.43 12.57
N LYS A 66 -18.97 -2.98 13.54
CA LYS A 66 -18.62 -1.82 14.35
C LYS A 66 -17.52 -2.23 15.32
N VAL A 67 -16.38 -1.58 15.16
CA VAL A 67 -15.22 -1.76 16.03
C VAL A 67 -15.27 -0.67 17.08
N ALA A 68 -15.17 -1.05 18.35
CA ALA A 68 -15.12 -0.11 19.46
C ALA A 68 -13.75 0.55 19.51
N VAL A 69 -12.69 -0.27 19.58
CA VAL A 69 -11.31 0.19 19.75
C VAL A 69 -10.36 -0.68 18.93
N VAL A 70 -9.49 -0.05 18.16
CA VAL A 70 -8.32 -0.70 17.56
C VAL A 70 -7.09 -0.30 18.35
N ARG A 71 -6.34 -1.28 18.82
CA ARG A 71 -5.05 -1.06 19.47
C ARG A 71 -3.92 -1.43 18.53
N GLU A 72 -2.96 -0.51 18.39
CA GLU A 72 -1.75 -0.70 17.61
C GLU A 72 -0.52 -0.77 18.53
N PRO A 73 0.49 -1.57 18.16
CA PRO A 73 1.72 -1.66 18.93
C PRO A 73 2.52 -0.36 18.82
N ILE A 74 2.87 0.21 19.97
CA ILE A 74 3.71 1.39 20.13
C ILE A 74 5.11 0.96 20.57
N VAL A 75 6.09 1.60 19.95
CA VAL A 75 7.48 1.48 20.36
C VAL A 75 7.99 2.81 20.88
N LYS A 76 8.89 2.71 21.86
CA LYS A 76 9.72 3.81 22.29
C LYS A 76 10.96 3.82 21.42
N SER A 77 11.12 4.87 20.62
CA SER A 77 12.24 5.05 19.72
C SER A 77 13.24 6.05 20.29
N THR A 78 14.51 5.67 20.30
CA THR A 78 15.63 6.51 20.66
C THR A 78 16.43 6.83 19.41
N ILE A 79 16.47 8.10 19.02
CA ILE A 79 17.18 8.57 17.84
C ILE A 79 18.39 9.37 18.27
N LEU A 80 19.57 8.93 17.84
CA LEU A 80 20.84 9.61 18.09
C LEU A 80 21.31 10.23 16.79
N ALA A 81 21.50 11.55 16.77
CA ALA A 81 21.93 12.27 15.58
C ALA A 81 22.75 13.52 15.93
N PRO A 82 23.43 14.13 14.95
CA PRO A 82 24.01 15.46 15.12
C PRO A 82 22.95 16.54 15.34
N SER A 83 23.26 17.56 16.15
CA SER A 83 22.32 18.64 16.51
C SER A 83 21.80 19.44 15.32
N GLU A 84 22.55 19.48 14.22
CA GLU A 84 22.15 20.13 12.95
C GLU A 84 20.88 19.54 12.33
N PHE A 85 20.57 18.26 12.58
CA PHE A 85 19.47 17.54 11.94
C PHE A 85 18.20 17.43 12.80
N ILE A 86 18.16 18.07 13.98
CA ILE A 86 17.04 17.99 14.92
C ILE A 86 15.72 18.33 14.24
N GLY A 87 15.65 19.48 13.55
CA GLY A 87 14.40 19.94 12.93
C GLY A 87 13.84 18.94 11.93
N THR A 88 14.71 18.34 11.12
CA THR A 88 14.33 17.36 10.10
C THR A 88 13.83 16.05 10.72
N ILE A 89 14.47 15.60 11.81
CA ILE A 89 14.08 14.39 12.54
C ILE A 89 12.74 14.61 13.24
N MET A 90 12.55 15.76 13.89
CA MET A 90 11.29 16.11 14.54
C MET A 90 10.14 16.15 13.54
N GLN A 91 10.34 16.78 12.37
CA GLN A 91 9.34 16.80 11.31
C GLN A 91 8.98 15.38 10.84
N LEU A 92 9.99 14.51 10.62
CA LEU A 92 9.76 13.12 10.22
C LEU A 92 8.97 12.35 11.30
N CYS A 93 9.31 12.51 12.58
CA CYS A 93 8.58 11.86 13.67
C CYS A 93 7.14 12.37 13.76
N GLN A 94 6.92 13.67 13.55
CA GLN A 94 5.58 14.27 13.55
C GLN A 94 4.70 13.74 12.40
N GLU A 95 5.25 13.62 11.18
CA GLU A 95 4.58 13.00 10.02
C GLU A 95 4.17 11.54 10.29
N ARG A 96 4.86 10.88 11.22
CA ARG A 96 4.67 9.48 11.63
C ARG A 96 3.86 9.33 12.92
N ARG A 97 3.18 10.40 13.35
CA ARG A 97 2.35 10.42 14.57
C ARG A 97 3.16 10.19 15.85
N GLY A 98 4.42 10.63 15.86
CA GLY A 98 5.30 10.51 17.00
C GLY A 98 4.94 11.48 18.12
N ALA A 99 4.92 11.00 19.36
CA ALA A 99 4.86 11.84 20.55
C ALA A 99 6.26 12.02 21.13
N LEU A 100 6.71 13.27 21.26
CA LEU A 100 8.01 13.58 21.85
C LEU A 100 7.97 13.30 23.36
N LEU A 101 8.88 12.45 23.84
CA LEU A 101 9.06 12.18 25.27
C LEU A 101 10.09 13.12 25.89
N GLY A 102 11.19 13.37 25.19
CA GLY A 102 12.30 14.14 25.71
C GLY A 102 13.44 14.24 24.71
N MET A 103 14.31 15.22 24.94
CA MET A 103 15.49 15.48 24.14
C MET A 103 16.64 15.84 25.07
N ASP A 104 17.74 15.13 24.95
CA ASP A 104 18.92 15.31 25.79
C ASP A 104 20.15 15.55 24.91
N TYR A 105 20.97 16.53 25.27
CA TYR A 105 22.24 16.78 24.59
C TYR A 105 23.31 15.93 25.27
N ILE A 106 23.83 14.93 24.55
CA ILE A 106 24.94 14.10 25.01
C ILE A 106 26.25 14.88 24.91
N SER A 107 26.38 15.75 23.91
CA SER A 107 27.54 16.62 23.65
C SER A 107 27.10 17.86 22.87
N GLU A 108 28.00 18.83 22.65
CA GLU A 108 27.68 20.04 21.85
C GLU A 108 27.14 19.70 20.45
N ASP A 109 27.69 18.64 19.84
CA ASP A 109 27.34 18.23 18.48
C ASP A 109 26.32 17.10 18.41
N ARG A 110 25.96 16.45 19.53
CA ARG A 110 25.13 15.23 19.53
C ARG A 110 23.92 15.33 20.43
N VAL A 111 22.79 14.91 19.89
CA VAL A 111 21.50 14.91 20.57
C VAL A 111 20.90 13.51 20.55
N GLU A 112 20.29 13.16 21.68
CA GLU A 112 19.42 12.01 21.84
C GLU A 112 17.98 12.51 21.88
N ILE A 113 17.14 11.97 21.01
CA ILE A 113 15.73 12.33 20.94
C ILE A 113 14.89 11.07 21.17
N ARG A 114 14.00 11.13 22.16
CA ARG A 114 13.15 10.02 22.57
C ARG A 114 11.72 10.30 22.10
N TYR A 115 11.17 9.38 21.30
CA TYR A 115 9.83 9.45 20.74
C TYR A 115 9.04 8.18 21.05
N GLU A 116 7.72 8.31 21.11
CA GLU A 116 6.80 7.19 21.01
C GLU A 116 6.17 7.18 19.64
N LEU A 117 6.34 6.07 18.93
CA LEU A 117 5.92 5.93 17.54
C LEU A 117 5.16 4.62 17.36
N PRO A 118 4.08 4.62 16.54
CA PRO A 118 3.44 3.38 16.14
C PRO A 118 4.40 2.52 15.32
N LEU A 119 4.51 1.23 15.67
CA LEU A 119 5.41 0.30 14.97
C LEU A 119 5.08 0.25 13.48
N ALA A 120 3.79 0.28 13.11
CA ALA A 120 3.32 0.28 11.72
C ALA A 120 3.95 1.37 10.85
N GLU A 121 4.23 2.55 11.43
CA GLU A 121 4.81 3.68 10.72
C GLU A 121 6.34 3.61 10.64
N ILE A 122 6.98 2.84 11.52
CA ILE A 122 8.45 2.62 11.51
C ILE A 122 8.84 1.53 10.53
N VAL A 123 8.06 0.44 10.43
CA VAL A 123 8.45 -0.71 9.60
C VAL A 123 8.46 -0.36 8.11
N PHE A 124 7.76 0.70 7.69
CA PHE A 124 7.71 1.15 6.31
C PHE A 124 8.46 2.46 6.11
N ASP A 125 9.60 2.40 5.41
CA ASP A 125 10.35 3.55 4.87
C ASP A 125 10.90 4.57 5.91
N PHE A 126 10.69 4.34 7.22
CA PHE A 126 11.18 5.26 8.24
C PHE A 126 12.70 5.30 8.34
N PHE A 127 13.34 4.12 8.34
CA PHE A 127 14.79 4.02 8.43
C PHE A 127 15.49 4.67 7.23
N ASP A 128 14.97 4.45 6.02
CA ASP A 128 15.51 5.02 4.79
C ASP A 128 15.32 6.54 4.75
N GLN A 129 14.13 7.04 5.10
CA GLN A 129 13.90 8.47 5.19
C GLN A 129 14.77 9.13 6.26
N LEU A 130 14.93 8.49 7.43
CA LEU A 130 15.78 9.00 8.49
C LEU A 130 17.23 9.10 7.99
N LYS A 131 17.79 8.02 7.45
CA LYS A 131 19.16 8.01 6.91
C LYS A 131 19.35 8.99 5.77
N SER A 132 18.41 9.07 4.83
CA SER A 132 18.47 10.00 3.69
C SER A 132 18.47 11.46 4.15
N ARG A 133 17.54 11.83 5.04
CA ARG A 133 17.41 13.20 5.57
C ARG A 133 18.59 13.61 6.46
N THR A 134 19.26 12.67 7.10
CA THR A 134 20.39 12.93 8.01
C THR A 134 21.75 12.55 7.41
N ARG A 135 21.84 12.32 6.10
CA ARG A 135 23.08 11.89 5.41
C ARG A 135 23.75 10.64 6.02
N GLY A 136 22.95 9.77 6.62
CA GLY A 136 23.40 8.53 7.25
C GLY A 136 23.81 8.64 8.73
N TYR A 137 23.93 9.84 9.29
CA TYR A 137 24.45 10.05 10.64
C TYR A 137 23.48 9.67 11.77
N ALA A 138 22.17 9.69 11.54
CA ALA A 138 21.23 9.30 12.56
C ALA A 138 21.20 7.78 12.76
N SER A 139 21.12 7.34 14.00
CA SER A 139 20.83 5.95 14.37
C SER A 139 19.51 5.89 15.11
N LEU A 140 18.80 4.78 14.94
CA LEU A 140 17.50 4.53 15.54
C LEU A 140 17.61 3.22 16.31
N ASP A 141 17.26 3.30 17.59
CA ASP A 141 16.99 2.16 18.44
C ASP A 141 15.52 2.19 18.83
N TYR A 142 14.88 1.03 19.00
CA TYR A 142 13.48 0.97 19.42
C TYR A 142 13.22 -0.19 20.37
N GLU A 143 12.39 0.08 21.37
CA GLU A 143 11.95 -0.87 22.38
C GLU A 143 10.42 -0.97 22.35
N GLU A 144 9.88 -2.16 22.54
CA GLU A 144 8.43 -2.34 22.67
C GLU A 144 7.93 -1.68 23.96
N LYS A 145 6.97 -0.74 23.83
CA LYS A 145 6.36 -0.07 24.99
C LYS A 145 5.02 -0.73 25.37
N GLY A 146 4.29 -1.25 24.40
CA GLY A 146 2.98 -1.89 24.58
C GLY A 146 2.00 -1.47 23.49
N ASP A 147 0.71 -1.66 23.73
CA ASP A 147 -0.35 -1.32 22.79
C ASP A 147 -1.04 0.00 23.18
N ALA A 148 -1.36 0.84 22.19
CA ALA A 148 -2.16 2.05 22.39
C ALA A 148 -3.34 2.11 21.44
N GLU A 149 -4.39 2.82 21.84
CA GLU A 149 -5.58 3.01 21.03
C GLU A 149 -5.28 3.93 19.84
N GLY A 150 -5.61 3.47 18.63
CA GLY A 150 -5.39 4.18 17.37
C GLY A 150 -6.66 4.33 16.56
N ASN A 151 -6.85 5.49 15.92
CA ASN A 151 -7.96 5.73 14.98
C ASN A 151 -7.64 5.15 13.60
N LEU A 152 -7.56 3.82 13.55
CA LEU A 152 -7.24 3.05 12.36
C LEU A 152 -8.51 2.68 11.59
N VAL A 153 -8.39 2.70 10.27
CA VAL A 153 -9.42 2.30 9.33
C VAL A 153 -8.85 1.31 8.32
N LYS A 154 -9.64 0.30 7.97
CA LYS A 154 -9.33 -0.58 6.86
C LYS A 154 -9.72 0.10 5.56
N VAL A 155 -8.75 0.22 4.65
CA VAL A 155 -8.97 0.67 3.27
C VAL A 155 -8.97 -0.56 2.38
N ASP A 156 -10.11 -0.81 1.75
CA ASP A 156 -10.32 -1.88 0.79
C ASP A 156 -10.18 -1.34 -0.63
N ILE A 157 -9.49 -2.08 -1.50
CA ILE A 157 -9.41 -1.75 -2.93
C ILE A 157 -10.36 -2.68 -3.69
N LEU A 158 -11.30 -2.09 -4.41
CA LEU A 158 -12.27 -2.79 -5.24
C LEU A 158 -11.93 -2.65 -6.72
N LEU A 159 -11.85 -3.78 -7.41
CA LEU A 159 -11.78 -3.86 -8.86
C LEU A 159 -13.12 -4.34 -9.37
N GLN A 160 -13.81 -3.49 -10.14
CA GLN A 160 -15.14 -3.81 -10.68
C GLN A 160 -16.17 -4.17 -9.59
N GLY A 161 -15.97 -3.69 -8.36
CA GLY A 161 -16.85 -3.96 -7.22
C GLY A 161 -16.48 -5.21 -6.42
N GLU A 162 -15.49 -5.99 -6.88
CA GLU A 162 -14.91 -7.10 -6.10
C GLU A 162 -13.73 -6.57 -5.29
N ALA A 163 -13.75 -6.80 -3.97
CA ALA A 163 -12.64 -6.42 -3.09
C ALA A 163 -11.45 -7.34 -3.33
N VAL A 164 -10.26 -6.75 -3.46
CA VAL A 164 -9.00 -7.46 -3.61
C VAL A 164 -8.20 -7.31 -2.32
N ASP A 165 -8.28 -8.35 -1.50
CA ASP A 165 -7.64 -8.46 -0.20
C ASP A 165 -6.15 -8.10 -0.19
N ALA A 166 -5.42 -8.50 -1.23
CA ALA A 166 -3.97 -8.28 -1.32
C ALA A 166 -3.55 -6.80 -1.34
N PHE A 167 -4.46 -5.90 -1.73
CA PHE A 167 -4.20 -4.45 -1.75
C PHE A 167 -4.87 -3.72 -0.58
N SER A 168 -5.54 -4.46 0.30
CA SER A 168 -6.23 -3.87 1.43
C SER A 168 -5.22 -3.61 2.55
N ALA A 169 -5.29 -2.44 3.17
CA ALA A 169 -4.37 -2.03 4.21
C ALA A 169 -5.09 -1.36 5.38
N ILE A 170 -4.55 -1.56 6.58
CA ILE A 170 -4.99 -0.87 7.78
C ILE A 170 -4.11 0.37 7.91
N VAL A 171 -4.74 1.54 7.86
CA VAL A 171 -4.05 2.84 7.88
C VAL A 171 -4.76 3.79 8.83
N HIS A 172 -4.06 4.82 9.29
CA HIS A 172 -4.69 5.88 10.06
C HIS A 172 -5.74 6.63 9.22
N ARG A 173 -6.85 7.04 9.86
CA ARG A 173 -7.96 7.72 9.18
C ARG A 173 -7.53 8.89 8.30
N ASP A 174 -6.59 9.71 8.78
CA ASP A 174 -6.11 10.90 8.04
C ASP A 174 -5.30 10.54 6.79
N LYS A 175 -4.58 9.40 6.83
CA LYS A 175 -3.76 8.91 5.72
C LYS A 175 -4.57 8.05 4.74
N ALA A 176 -5.77 7.62 5.11
CA ALA A 176 -6.59 6.72 4.32
C ALA A 176 -6.91 7.25 2.92
N TYR A 177 -7.24 8.55 2.81
CA TYR A 177 -7.50 9.17 1.50
C TYR A 177 -6.26 9.19 0.61
N ALA A 178 -5.11 9.61 1.16
CA ALA A 178 -3.85 9.70 0.42
C ALA A 178 -3.41 8.31 -0.07
N TYR A 179 -3.54 7.29 0.79
CA TYR A 179 -3.26 5.89 0.43
C TYR A 179 -4.19 5.40 -0.69
N GLY A 180 -5.49 5.66 -0.58
CA GLY A 180 -6.48 5.28 -1.61
C GLY A 180 -6.19 5.89 -2.98
N VAL A 181 -5.85 7.19 -3.03
CA VAL A 181 -5.48 7.87 -4.29
C VAL A 181 -4.19 7.29 -4.87
N MET A 182 -3.17 7.11 -4.04
CA MET A 182 -1.89 6.53 -4.47
C MET A 182 -2.08 5.13 -5.05
N MET A 183 -2.82 4.25 -4.36
CA MET A 183 -3.01 2.87 -4.78
C MET A 183 -3.89 2.76 -6.04
N THR A 184 -5.00 3.49 -6.09
CA THR A 184 -5.88 3.50 -7.28
C THR A 184 -5.16 4.06 -8.51
N GLY A 185 -4.31 5.08 -8.33
CA GLY A 185 -3.44 5.62 -9.38
C GLY A 185 -2.37 4.63 -9.86
N LYS A 186 -1.71 3.91 -8.94
CA LYS A 186 -0.74 2.85 -9.27
C LYS A 186 -1.41 1.73 -10.08
N LEU A 187 -2.55 1.21 -9.62
CA LEU A 187 -3.27 0.14 -10.29
C LEU A 187 -3.76 0.55 -11.69
N ARG A 188 -4.17 1.81 -11.88
CA ARG A 188 -4.54 2.33 -13.20
C ARG A 188 -3.39 2.25 -14.22
N GLN A 189 -2.15 2.42 -13.78
CA GLN A 189 -0.97 2.36 -14.65
C GLN A 189 -0.50 0.93 -14.93
N LEU A 190 -0.70 0.03 -13.96
CA LEU A 190 -0.22 -1.35 -14.04
C LEU A 190 -1.19 -2.27 -14.78
N ILE A 191 -2.49 -2.06 -14.62
CA ILE A 191 -3.52 -2.91 -15.24
C ILE A 191 -3.68 -2.53 -16.72
N PRO A 192 -3.54 -3.48 -17.65
CA PRO A 192 -3.71 -3.23 -19.07
C PRO A 192 -5.14 -2.81 -19.42
N ARG A 193 -5.28 -1.97 -20.44
CA ARG A 193 -6.59 -1.51 -20.90
C ARG A 193 -7.39 -2.68 -21.49
N GLN A 194 -8.63 -2.84 -21.04
CA GLN A 194 -9.54 -3.86 -21.54
C GLN A 194 -10.53 -3.30 -22.57
N GLN A 195 -11.34 -4.17 -23.19
CA GLN A 195 -12.39 -3.78 -24.15
C GLN A 195 -13.55 -3.03 -23.50
N PHE A 196 -13.71 -3.16 -22.18
CA PHE A 196 -14.66 -2.43 -21.35
C PHE A 196 -13.94 -1.53 -20.35
N GLU A 197 -14.69 -0.63 -19.73
CA GLU A 197 -14.18 0.30 -18.72
C GLU A 197 -14.10 -0.42 -17.37
N VAL A 198 -12.91 -0.41 -16.78
CA VAL A 198 -12.66 -1.03 -15.48
C VAL A 198 -12.58 0.07 -14.41
N PRO A 199 -13.58 0.17 -13.51
CA PRO A 199 -13.49 1.07 -12.37
C PRO A 199 -12.62 0.44 -11.28
N ILE A 200 -11.68 1.24 -10.76
CA ILE A 200 -10.86 0.94 -9.59
C ILE A 200 -11.33 1.88 -8.48
N GLN A 201 -11.68 1.33 -7.32
CA GLN A 201 -12.22 2.10 -6.21
C GLN A 201 -11.43 1.77 -4.96
N ALA A 202 -11.21 2.76 -4.11
CA ALA A 202 -10.80 2.55 -2.72
C ALA A 202 -11.99 2.86 -1.83
N ALA A 203 -12.30 2.02 -0.86
CA ALA A 203 -13.38 2.20 0.08
C ALA A 203 -12.93 2.00 1.52
N ILE A 204 -13.64 2.63 2.44
CA ILE A 204 -13.58 2.36 3.87
C ILE A 204 -14.94 1.80 4.26
N GLY A 205 -15.01 0.49 4.47
CA GLY A 205 -16.28 -0.21 4.61
C GLY A 205 -17.16 -0.01 3.38
N SER A 206 -18.33 0.64 3.55
CA SER A 206 -19.27 0.91 2.46
C SER A 206 -19.02 2.24 1.71
N ARG A 207 -18.18 3.12 2.25
CA ARG A 207 -17.95 4.46 1.67
C ARG A 207 -16.74 4.44 0.72
N ILE A 208 -16.97 4.79 -0.54
CA ILE A 208 -15.89 4.99 -1.53
C ILE A 208 -15.17 6.31 -1.22
N ILE A 209 -13.85 6.25 -1.06
CA ILE A 209 -12.97 7.39 -0.78
C ILE A 209 -12.28 7.92 -2.04
N ALA A 210 -11.86 7.03 -2.94
CA ALA A 210 -11.17 7.38 -4.18
C ALA A 210 -11.68 6.49 -5.32
N ARG A 211 -11.71 7.02 -6.54
CA ARG A 211 -12.15 6.29 -7.73
C ARG A 211 -11.32 6.71 -8.93
N GLU A 212 -10.76 5.71 -9.60
CA GLU A 212 -10.09 5.84 -10.88
C GLU A 212 -10.75 4.91 -11.91
N SER A 213 -10.65 5.24 -13.20
CA SER A 213 -11.23 4.43 -14.27
C SER A 213 -10.22 4.19 -15.38
N ILE A 214 -10.03 2.92 -15.75
CA ILE A 214 -9.24 2.55 -16.91
C ILE A 214 -10.13 2.65 -18.16
N SER A 215 -9.74 3.56 -19.05
CA SER A 215 -10.44 3.77 -20.32
C SER A 215 -10.42 2.52 -21.20
N ALA A 216 -11.60 2.11 -21.64
CA ALA A 216 -11.76 1.00 -22.57
C ALA A 216 -11.01 1.24 -23.90
N ILE A 217 -10.47 0.18 -24.48
CA ILE A 217 -10.00 0.18 -25.87
C ILE A 217 -11.21 0.37 -26.79
N ARG A 218 -11.11 1.27 -27.78
CA ARG A 218 -12.16 1.52 -28.76
C ARG A 218 -11.62 1.16 -30.13
N LYS A 219 -12.22 0.13 -30.75
CA LYS A 219 -12.08 -0.10 -32.18
C LYS A 219 -12.88 0.97 -32.92
N ASP A 220 -12.27 1.60 -33.91
CA ASP A 220 -13.00 2.51 -34.80
C ASP A 220 -13.90 1.70 -35.73
N VAL A 221 -15.18 1.61 -35.36
CA VAL A 221 -16.20 0.92 -36.14
C VAL A 221 -16.66 1.72 -37.37
N LEU A 222 -16.31 3.01 -37.44
CA LEU A 222 -16.74 3.92 -38.50
C LEU A 222 -15.72 4.03 -39.64
N ALA A 223 -14.52 3.47 -39.50
CA ALA A 223 -13.44 3.57 -40.48
C ALA A 223 -13.82 3.15 -41.92
N LYS A 224 -14.80 2.24 -42.09
CA LYS A 224 -15.29 1.79 -43.42
C LYS A 224 -16.60 2.47 -43.86
N CYS A 225 -17.08 3.46 -43.12
CA CYS A 225 -18.31 4.19 -43.41
C CYS A 225 -18.01 5.48 -44.19
N TYR A 226 -17.89 5.38 -45.51
CA TYR A 226 -17.58 6.52 -46.40
C TYR A 226 -18.79 7.41 -46.73
N GLY A 227 -20.00 7.02 -46.30
CA GLY A 227 -21.25 7.72 -46.63
C GLY A 227 -21.83 8.59 -45.49
N GLY A 228 -22.72 9.49 -45.87
CA GLY A 228 -23.50 10.35 -44.95
C GLY A 228 -24.66 9.65 -44.23
N ASP A 229 -24.85 8.34 -44.41
CA ASP A 229 -25.92 7.58 -43.76
C ASP A 229 -25.69 7.45 -42.24
N ILE A 230 -26.33 8.35 -41.50
CA ILE A 230 -26.33 8.42 -40.04
C ILE A 230 -26.91 7.13 -39.43
N SER A 231 -27.87 6.48 -40.10
CA SER A 231 -28.53 5.28 -39.60
C SER A 231 -27.56 4.10 -39.50
N ARG A 232 -26.69 3.93 -40.51
CA ARG A 232 -25.66 2.89 -40.50
C ARG A 232 -24.60 3.12 -39.40
N LYS A 233 -24.17 4.38 -39.21
CA LYS A 233 -23.23 4.74 -38.13
C LYS A 233 -23.83 4.47 -36.74
N ARG A 234 -25.09 4.84 -36.51
CA ARG A 234 -25.81 4.57 -35.25
C ARG A 234 -25.92 3.08 -34.95
N LYS A 235 -26.33 2.25 -35.92
CA LYS A 235 -26.43 0.79 -35.74
C LYS A 235 -25.11 0.15 -35.30
N LEU A 236 -23.98 0.61 -35.86
CA LEU A 236 -22.66 0.09 -35.48
C LEU A 236 -22.24 0.52 -34.07
N LEU A 237 -22.54 1.76 -33.68
CA LEU A 237 -22.28 2.27 -32.34
C LEU A 237 -23.15 1.59 -31.27
N GLU A 238 -24.41 1.31 -31.56
CA GLU A 238 -25.31 0.58 -30.66
C GLU A 238 -24.83 -0.84 -30.43
N LYS A 239 -24.47 -1.57 -31.49
CA LYS A 239 -23.87 -2.91 -31.37
C LYS A 239 -22.58 -2.89 -30.54
N GLN A 240 -21.73 -1.88 -30.72
CA GLN A 240 -20.51 -1.74 -29.92
C GLN A 240 -20.83 -1.46 -28.45
N LYS A 241 -21.82 -0.61 -28.16
CA LYS A 241 -22.25 -0.27 -26.81
C LYS A 241 -22.83 -1.47 -26.08
N GLU A 242 -23.69 -2.24 -26.73
CA GLU A 242 -24.27 -3.48 -26.18
C GLU A 242 -23.21 -4.55 -25.93
N GLY A 243 -22.29 -4.74 -26.88
CA GLY A 243 -21.16 -5.65 -26.72
C GLY A 243 -20.31 -5.29 -25.50
N LYS A 244 -19.98 -4.01 -25.33
CA LYS A 244 -19.24 -3.51 -24.14
C LYS A 244 -20.02 -3.66 -22.85
N LYS A 245 -21.33 -3.43 -22.86
CA LYS A 245 -22.20 -3.61 -21.68
C LYS A 245 -22.24 -5.09 -21.26
N ARG A 246 -22.35 -6.01 -22.23
CA ARG A 246 -22.31 -7.45 -21.97
C ARG A 246 -20.95 -7.90 -21.43
N MET A 247 -19.85 -7.43 -22.04
CA MET A 247 -18.50 -7.71 -21.55
C MET A 247 -18.27 -7.18 -20.13
N LYS A 248 -18.81 -6.01 -19.77
CA LYS A 248 -18.70 -5.45 -18.41
C LYS A 248 -19.46 -6.26 -17.35
N MET A 249 -20.55 -6.95 -17.70
CA MET A 249 -21.31 -7.74 -16.73
C MET A 249 -20.68 -9.12 -16.46
N VAL A 250 -19.97 -9.68 -17.45
CA VAL A 250 -19.43 -11.05 -17.39
C VAL A 250 -17.91 -11.07 -17.21
N GLY A 251 -17.22 -10.00 -17.60
CA GLY A 251 -15.76 -9.93 -17.53
C GLY A 251 -15.30 -9.82 -16.08
N ARG A 252 -14.55 -10.80 -15.62
CA ARG A 252 -13.69 -10.68 -14.43
C ARG A 252 -12.36 -10.06 -14.87
N VAL A 253 -11.89 -9.10 -14.09
CA VAL A 253 -10.58 -8.48 -14.32
C VAL A 253 -9.55 -9.29 -13.54
N GLU A 254 -8.84 -10.17 -14.23
CA GLU A 254 -7.66 -10.79 -13.66
C GLU A 254 -6.52 -9.76 -13.67
N VAL A 255 -5.94 -9.55 -12.49
CA VAL A 255 -4.76 -8.70 -12.33
C VAL A 255 -3.53 -9.58 -12.60
N PRO A 256 -2.67 -9.21 -13.57
CA PRO A 256 -1.44 -9.96 -13.82
C PRO A 256 -0.56 -10.03 -12.56
N GLN A 257 0.12 -11.15 -12.34
CA GLN A 257 1.00 -11.33 -11.19
C GLN A 257 2.11 -10.26 -11.12
N GLU A 258 2.63 -9.83 -12.28
CA GLU A 258 3.60 -8.73 -12.38
C GLU A 258 3.04 -7.40 -11.84
N ALA A 259 1.75 -7.13 -12.11
CA ALA A 259 1.09 -5.92 -11.63
C ALA A 259 0.85 -5.97 -10.11
N PHE A 260 0.63 -7.15 -9.53
CA PHE A 260 0.57 -7.32 -8.08
C PHE A 260 1.90 -6.98 -7.41
N VAL A 261 3.01 -7.52 -7.93
CA VAL A 261 4.35 -7.27 -7.39
C VAL A 261 4.70 -5.78 -7.48
N ALA A 262 4.47 -5.16 -8.64
CA ALA A 262 4.77 -3.74 -8.85
C ALA A 262 3.89 -2.78 -8.03
N ALA A 263 2.68 -3.18 -7.65
CA ALA A 263 1.80 -2.37 -6.81
C ALA A 263 2.19 -2.41 -5.32
N LEU A 264 2.78 -3.53 -4.87
CA LEU A 264 3.28 -3.73 -3.51
C LEU A 264 4.73 -3.26 -3.32
N ALA A 265 5.48 -3.15 -4.42
CA ALA A 265 6.85 -2.66 -4.43
C ALA A 265 6.92 -1.15 -4.16
N THR A 266 7.90 -0.76 -3.34
CA THR A 266 8.18 0.63 -2.94
C THR A 266 8.54 1.49 -4.17
N ASP A 267 8.42 2.81 -4.05
CA ASP A 267 8.61 3.74 -5.19
C ASP A 267 9.99 3.60 -5.89
N ALA A 268 11.00 3.06 -5.20
CA ALA A 268 12.32 2.73 -5.76
C ALA A 268 12.28 1.61 -6.84
N ASP A 269 11.35 0.66 -6.74
CA ASP A 269 11.21 -0.43 -7.72
C ASP A 269 10.48 0.03 -8.99
N ILE A 270 9.66 1.08 -8.90
CA ILE A 270 8.91 1.65 -10.02
C ILE A 270 9.87 2.28 -11.04
N GLU A 271 10.97 2.90 -10.59
CA GLU A 271 12.01 3.40 -11.51
C GLU A 271 12.69 2.25 -12.26
N LYS A 272 12.97 1.13 -11.59
CA LYS A 272 13.53 -0.07 -12.24
C LYS A 272 12.57 -0.69 -13.25
N VAL A 273 11.27 -0.78 -12.94
CA VAL A 273 10.26 -1.32 -13.87
C VAL A 273 10.05 -0.38 -15.08
N LYS A 274 10.09 0.94 -14.88
CA LYS A 274 10.06 1.92 -15.98
C LYS A 274 11.30 1.83 -16.87
N ALA A 275 12.47 1.59 -16.29
CA ALA A 275 13.70 1.37 -17.04
C ALA A 275 13.64 0.07 -17.86
N ALA A 276 13.10 -1.01 -17.29
CA ALA A 276 12.97 -2.31 -17.96
C ALA A 276 11.97 -2.30 -19.13
N ARG A 277 10.89 -1.50 -19.08
CA ARG A 277 9.92 -1.35 -20.18
C ARG A 277 10.38 -0.42 -21.31
N LYS A 278 11.50 0.29 -21.13
CA LYS A 278 12.06 1.23 -22.12
C LYS A 278 13.14 0.59 -23.01
N LEU A 279 13.56 -0.64 -22.69
CA LEU A 279 14.40 -1.51 -23.50
C LEU A 279 13.51 -2.50 -24.29
#